data_AF-A0A916F7I0-F1
#
_entry.id   AF-A0A916F7I0-F1
#
_cell.length_a   1.000
_cell.length_b   1.000
_cell.length_c   1.000
_cell.angle_alpha   90.00
_cell.angle_beta   90.00
_cell.angle_gamma   90.00
#
_symmetry.space_group_name_H-M   'P 1'
#
loop_
_entity.id
_entity.type
_entity.pdbx_description
1 polymer ?
#
loop_
_entity_poly.entity_id
_entity_poly.type
_entity_poly.pdbx_seq_one_letter_code
_entity_poly.pdbx_strand_id
1 'polypeptide(L)'
;MNTNLPREITANEIASYQRDGVVLIPGMFDADWIALLRRGLEVNCRRPTDRSRVWDRDETGRTMFWDSQAWLGIEEYRRFVFDSPASQIAGMLMDSSHINFYFDAVFVRSAGSQFATPWHQDEPYWSVSGY
;
A
#
# COMPACT_ATOMS: atom_id res chain seq x y z
N MET A 1 -3.13 6.95 16.52
CA MET A 1 -3.65 6.14 15.39
C MET A 1 -5.13 6.42 15.21
N ASN A 2 -5.47 7.35 14.31
CA ASN A 2 -6.84 7.70 13.96
C ASN A 2 -7.55 6.50 13.33
N THR A 3 -8.75 6.17 13.82
CA THR A 3 -9.62 5.13 13.24
C THR A 3 -10.69 5.73 12.33
N ASN A 4 -11.01 7.01 12.54
CA ASN A 4 -11.89 7.80 11.68
C ASN A 4 -11.06 8.68 10.73
N LEU A 5 -11.74 9.24 9.73
CA LEU A 5 -11.14 10.20 8.81
C LEU A 5 -10.70 11.47 9.55
N PRO A 6 -9.43 11.91 9.42
CA PRO A 6 -8.96 13.17 10.02
C PRO A 6 -9.62 14.42 9.41
N ARG A 7 -10.11 14.30 8.18
CA ARG A 7 -10.88 15.30 7.44
C ARG A 7 -11.80 14.62 6.44
N GLU A 8 -12.76 15.35 5.93
CA GLU A 8 -13.61 14.85 4.83
C GLU A 8 -12.82 14.68 3.53
N ILE A 9 -13.18 13.64 2.78
CA ILE A 9 -12.78 13.49 1.38
C ILE A 9 -13.74 14.34 0.56
N THR A 10 -13.20 15.29 -0.20
CA THR A 10 -13.99 16.28 -0.93
C THR A 10 -14.63 15.69 -2.18
N ALA A 11 -15.73 16.29 -2.64
CA ALA A 11 -16.36 15.93 -3.91
C ALA A 11 -15.39 16.03 -5.11
N ASN A 12 -14.44 16.98 -5.07
CA ASN A 12 -13.42 17.12 -6.11
C ASN A 12 -12.39 15.99 -6.08
N GLU A 13 -12.01 15.49 -4.90
CA GLU A 13 -11.09 14.35 -4.77
C GLU A 13 -11.76 13.07 -5.30
N ILE A 14 -13.04 12.84 -4.97
CA ILE A 14 -13.83 11.72 -5.49
C ILE A 14 -13.97 11.83 -7.01
N ALA A 15 -14.38 13.00 -7.53
CA ALA A 15 -14.54 13.20 -8.97
C ALA A 15 -13.22 13.06 -9.74
N SER A 16 -12.09 13.46 -9.16
CA SER A 16 -10.77 13.29 -9.78
C SER A 16 -10.38 11.81 -9.83
N TYR A 17 -10.60 11.04 -8.75
CA TYR A 17 -10.38 9.60 -8.77
C TYR A 17 -11.23 8.88 -9.83
N GLN A 18 -12.53 9.19 -9.89
CA GLN A 18 -13.45 8.59 -10.86
C GLN A 18 -13.09 8.90 -12.31
N ARG A 19 -12.58 10.11 -12.59
CA ARG A 19 -12.17 10.53 -13.93
C ARG A 19 -10.79 9.99 -14.33
N ASP A 20 -9.81 10.07 -13.42
CA ASP A 20 -8.39 9.87 -13.73
C ASP A 20 -7.87 8.49 -13.28
N GLY A 21 -8.63 7.77 -12.46
CA GLY A 21 -8.23 6.50 -11.84
C GLY A 21 -7.28 6.64 -10.65
N VAL A 22 -6.91 7.87 -10.28
CA VAL A 22 -5.94 8.17 -9.22
C VAL A 22 -6.20 9.55 -8.61
N VAL A 23 -5.97 9.69 -7.30
CA VAL A 23 -6.03 10.99 -6.59
C VAL A 23 -5.04 11.04 -5.42
N LEU A 24 -4.47 12.21 -5.14
CA LEU A 24 -3.66 12.46 -3.95
C LEU A 24 -4.54 13.05 -2.84
N ILE A 25 -4.57 12.37 -1.68
CA ILE A 25 -5.32 12.78 -0.48
C ILE A 25 -4.38 12.93 0.73
N PRO A 26 -3.82 14.13 0.99
CA PRO A 26 -2.85 14.31 2.06
C PRO A 26 -3.51 14.26 3.45
N GLY A 27 -2.74 13.80 4.44
CA GLY A 27 -3.08 13.91 5.87
C GLY A 27 -4.08 12.88 6.38
N MET A 28 -4.26 11.74 5.71
CA MET A 28 -5.28 10.75 6.08
C MET A 28 -4.83 9.74 7.16
N PHE A 29 -3.53 9.65 7.41
CA PHE A 29 -2.95 8.78 8.44
C PHE A 29 -2.04 9.61 9.36
N ASP A 30 -2.29 9.52 10.66
CA ASP A 30 -1.47 10.20 11.66
C ASP A 30 -0.05 9.62 11.79
N ALA A 31 0.80 10.33 12.54
CA ALA A 31 2.20 9.95 12.71
C ALA A 31 2.39 8.57 13.38
N ASP A 32 1.43 8.12 14.18
CA ASP A 32 1.51 6.81 14.83
C ASP A 32 1.33 5.68 13.82
N TRP A 33 0.42 5.83 12.85
CA TRP A 33 0.27 4.88 11.74
C TRP A 33 1.55 4.79 10.91
N ILE A 34 2.16 5.93 10.60
CA ILE A 34 3.44 5.98 9.89
C ILE A 34 4.54 5.29 10.71
N ALA A 35 4.60 5.52 12.03
CA ALA A 35 5.56 4.86 12.90
C ALA A 35 5.33 3.34 12.99
N LEU A 36 4.08 2.88 13.00
CA LEU A 36 3.72 1.47 12.97
C LEU A 36 4.21 0.81 11.67
N LEU A 37 3.91 1.40 10.51
CA LEU A 37 4.32 0.87 9.22
C LEU A 37 5.84 0.84 9.06
N ARG A 38 6.57 1.84 9.60
CA ARG A 38 8.04 1.82 9.64
C ARG A 38 8.58 0.62 10.42
N ARG A 39 8.02 0.33 11.59
CA ARG A 39 8.38 -0.88 12.36
C ARG A 39 8.06 -2.15 11.58
N GLY A 40 6.88 -2.22 10.97
CA GLY A 40 6.49 -3.35 10.11
C GLY A 40 7.49 -3.58 8.97
N LEU A 41 7.97 -2.50 8.34
CA LEU A 41 8.98 -2.55 7.29
C LEU A 41 10.33 -3.08 7.79
N GLU A 42 10.77 -2.64 8.96
CA GLU A 42 12.01 -3.17 9.58
C GLU A 42 11.89 -4.66 9.90
N VAL A 43 10.74 -5.09 10.42
CA VAL A 43 10.44 -6.51 10.68
C VAL A 43 10.45 -7.30 9.36
N ASN A 44 9.76 -6.81 8.33
CA ASN A 44 9.72 -7.45 7.02
C ASN A 44 11.11 -7.60 6.41
N CYS A 45 11.93 -6.53 6.44
CA CYS A 45 13.28 -6.60 5.86
C CYS A 45 14.19 -7.58 6.61
N ARG A 46 14.00 -7.78 7.92
CA ARG A 46 14.76 -8.76 8.71
C ARG A 46 14.25 -10.19 8.55
N ARG A 47 12.94 -10.34 8.36
CA ARG A 47 12.25 -11.63 8.23
C ARG A 47 11.25 -11.56 7.07
N PRO A 48 11.74 -11.56 5.83
CA PRO A 48 10.88 -11.49 4.66
C PRO A 48 10.07 -12.78 4.52
N THR A 49 8.96 -12.71 3.80
CA THR A 49 8.18 -13.90 3.50
C THR A 49 8.85 -14.75 2.43
N ASP A 50 8.38 -15.97 2.28
CA ASP A 50 8.74 -16.94 1.25
C ASP A 50 8.45 -16.41 -0.17
N ARG A 51 7.56 -15.41 -0.27
CA ARG A 51 7.19 -14.74 -1.53
C ARG A 51 8.14 -13.62 -1.90
N SER A 52 9.02 -13.19 -1.01
CA SER A 52 9.92 -12.07 -1.24
C SER A 52 10.88 -12.29 -2.42
N ARG A 53 11.22 -11.21 -3.12
CA ARG A 53 12.15 -11.20 -4.26
C ARG A 53 13.01 -9.94 -4.20
N VAL A 54 14.26 -10.06 -4.65
CA VAL A 54 15.05 -8.91 -5.07
C VAL A 54 14.90 -8.82 -6.58
N TRP A 55 14.11 -7.86 -7.06
CA TRP A 55 13.83 -7.68 -8.49
C TRP A 55 15.00 -7.08 -9.26
N ASP A 56 15.78 -6.23 -8.59
CA ASP A 56 16.94 -5.58 -9.18
C ASP A 56 18.05 -5.41 -8.14
N ARG A 57 19.28 -5.54 -8.62
CA ARG A 57 20.50 -5.24 -7.87
C ARG A 57 21.52 -4.61 -8.81
N ASP A 58 21.85 -3.35 -8.57
CA ASP A 58 22.87 -2.65 -9.37
C ASP A 58 24.30 -3.08 -8.99
N GLU A 59 25.28 -2.67 -9.79
CA GLU A 59 26.71 -3.00 -9.60
C GLU A 59 27.26 -2.49 -8.25
N THR A 60 26.63 -1.46 -7.66
CA THR A 60 27.01 -0.90 -6.34
C THR A 60 26.29 -1.61 -5.18
N GLY A 61 25.45 -2.60 -5.48
CA GLY A 61 24.72 -3.40 -4.52
C GLY A 61 23.38 -2.81 -4.05
N ARG A 62 22.91 -1.71 -4.65
CA ARG A 62 21.60 -1.13 -4.36
C ARG A 62 20.50 -2.03 -4.90
N THR A 63 19.38 -2.13 -4.18
CA THR A 63 18.34 -3.12 -4.47
C THR A 63 16.96 -2.51 -4.67
N MET A 64 16.17 -3.19 -5.49
CA MET A 64 14.71 -3.16 -5.45
C MET A 64 14.22 -4.46 -4.81
N PHE A 65 13.83 -4.40 -3.54
CA PHE A 65 13.22 -5.49 -2.82
C PHE A 65 11.70 -5.42 -2.92
N TRP A 66 11.08 -6.58 -3.09
CA TRP A 66 9.65 -6.76 -3.12
C TRP A 66 9.24 -7.91 -2.21
N ASP A 67 8.11 -7.77 -1.53
CA ASP A 67 7.45 -8.85 -0.80
C ASP A 67 5.93 -8.76 -0.98
N SER A 68 5.22 -9.84 -0.65
CA SER A 68 3.76 -9.87 -0.74
C SER A 68 3.12 -10.78 0.29
N GLN A 69 1.85 -10.51 0.59
CA GLN A 69 1.08 -11.17 1.64
C GLN A 69 1.78 -11.11 3.01
N ALA A 70 2.56 -10.06 3.24
CA ALA A 70 3.33 -9.89 4.46
C ALA A 70 2.42 -9.61 5.66
N TRP A 71 1.25 -9.00 5.44
CA TRP A 71 0.19 -8.82 6.43
C TRP A 71 -0.27 -10.10 7.15
N LEU A 72 -0.06 -11.29 6.56
CA LEU A 72 -0.41 -12.56 7.21
C LEU A 72 0.51 -12.88 8.40
N GLY A 73 1.76 -12.40 8.39
CA GLY A 73 2.78 -12.74 9.39
C GLY A 73 3.39 -11.51 10.09
N ILE A 74 3.04 -10.30 9.67
CA ILE A 74 3.52 -9.04 10.23
C ILE A 74 2.33 -8.26 10.79
N GLU A 75 2.26 -8.22 12.12
CA GLU A 75 1.14 -7.64 12.87
C GLU A 75 0.94 -6.15 12.57
N GLU A 76 2.03 -5.41 12.35
CA GLU A 76 1.97 -3.99 12.00
C GLU A 76 1.17 -3.73 10.72
N TYR A 77 1.35 -4.56 9.69
CA TYR A 77 0.60 -4.46 8.45
C TYR A 77 -0.84 -4.91 8.62
N ARG A 78 -1.07 -6.02 9.35
CA ARG A 78 -2.42 -6.49 9.68
C ARG A 78 -3.24 -5.40 10.36
N ARG A 79 -2.67 -4.77 11.40
CA ARG A 79 -3.33 -3.67 12.12
C ARG A 79 -3.58 -2.47 11.23
N PHE A 80 -2.64 -2.08 10.38
CA PHE A 80 -2.88 -1.00 9.44
C PHE A 80 -4.03 -1.31 8.48
N VAL A 81 -4.08 -2.53 7.94
CA VAL A 81 -5.13 -2.96 7.01
C VAL A 81 -6.52 -2.95 7.64
N PHE A 82 -6.66 -3.47 8.87
CA PHE A 82 -7.97 -3.69 9.49
C PHE A 82 -8.42 -2.61 10.47
N ASP A 83 -7.49 -1.89 11.11
CA ASP A 83 -7.80 -0.95 12.20
C ASP A 83 -7.64 0.52 11.76
N SER A 84 -7.03 0.80 10.60
CA SER A 84 -6.88 2.15 10.06
C SER A 84 -8.09 2.55 9.20
N PRO A 85 -8.26 3.84 8.84
CA PRO A 85 -9.36 4.28 7.98
C PRO A 85 -9.16 3.91 6.50
N ALA A 86 -8.17 3.09 6.13
CA ALA A 86 -7.85 2.77 4.74
C ALA A 86 -9.05 2.22 3.96
N SER A 87 -9.85 1.33 4.56
CA SER A 87 -11.05 0.77 3.93
C SER A 87 -12.14 1.83 3.74
N GLN A 88 -12.34 2.72 4.71
CA GLN A 88 -13.30 3.82 4.59
C GLN A 88 -12.89 4.79 3.47
N ILE A 89 -11.60 5.12 3.39
CA ILE A 89 -11.04 5.98 2.33
C ILE A 89 -11.28 5.35 0.95
N ALA A 90 -10.93 4.07 0.79
CA ALA A 90 -11.11 3.36 -0.46
C ALA A 90 -12.60 3.28 -0.85
N GLY A 91 -13.48 2.96 0.11
CA GLY A 91 -14.94 2.89 -0.10
C GLY A 91 -15.52 4.21 -0.60
N MET A 92 -15.13 5.34 -0.01
CA MET A 92 -15.60 6.66 -0.45
C MET A 92 -15.12 7.04 -1.85
N LEU A 93 -13.86 6.72 -2.20
CA LEU A 93 -13.31 7.04 -3.53
C LEU A 93 -13.96 6.18 -4.62
N MET A 94 -14.16 4.89 -4.35
CA MET A 94 -14.72 3.93 -5.29
C MET A 94 -16.25 3.92 -5.33
N ASP A 95 -16.92 4.73 -4.48
CA ASP A 95 -18.38 4.70 -4.26
C ASP A 95 -18.89 3.29 -3.92
N SER A 96 -18.15 2.60 -3.05
CA SER A 96 -18.45 1.24 -2.64
C SER A 96 -18.94 1.16 -1.20
N SER A 97 -19.99 0.35 -1.00
CA SER A 97 -20.54 0.06 0.33
C SER A 97 -19.72 -0.98 1.10
N HIS A 98 -18.87 -1.76 0.43
CA HIS A 98 -18.12 -2.86 1.03
C HIS A 98 -16.73 -2.98 0.41
N ILE A 99 -15.70 -3.03 1.27
CA ILE A 99 -14.31 -3.22 0.86
C ILE A 99 -13.79 -4.54 1.40
N ASN A 100 -13.29 -5.39 0.51
CA ASN A 100 -12.60 -6.63 0.87
C ASN A 100 -11.10 -6.44 0.64
N PHE A 101 -10.32 -6.51 1.71
CA PHE A 101 -8.87 -6.52 1.56
C PHE A 101 -8.41 -7.85 0.97
N TYR A 102 -7.66 -7.79 -0.12
CA TYR A 102 -7.22 -8.97 -0.87
C TYR A 102 -5.72 -9.24 -0.73
N PHE A 103 -4.89 -8.20 -0.79
CA PHE A 103 -3.46 -8.33 -1.02
C PHE A 103 -2.69 -7.08 -0.57
N ASP A 104 -1.47 -7.28 -0.04
CA ASP A 104 -0.45 -6.23 0.07
C ASP A 104 0.78 -6.57 -0.79
N ALA A 105 1.46 -5.51 -1.21
CA ALA A 105 2.82 -5.57 -1.72
C ALA A 105 3.69 -4.59 -0.95
N VAL A 106 4.87 -5.05 -0.57
CA VAL A 106 5.89 -4.26 0.11
C VAL A 106 7.00 -3.97 -0.87
N PHE A 107 7.31 -2.68 -1.09
CA PHE A 107 8.36 -2.25 -1.99
C PHE A 107 9.42 -1.48 -1.21
N VAL A 108 10.68 -1.95 -1.24
CA VAL A 108 11.81 -1.28 -0.60
C VAL A 108 12.90 -1.02 -1.62
N ARG A 109 13.24 0.27 -1.78
CA ARG A 109 14.29 0.73 -2.68
C ARG A 109 15.45 1.25 -1.86
N SER A 110 16.65 0.78 -2.17
CA SER A 110 17.86 1.42 -1.67
C SER A 110 17.94 2.86 -2.20
N ALA A 111 18.42 3.78 -1.38
CA ALA A 111 18.60 5.17 -1.78
C ALA A 111 19.49 5.27 -3.04
N GLY A 112 19.01 5.99 -4.05
CA GLY A 112 19.70 6.14 -5.33
C GLY A 112 19.55 4.97 -6.31
N SER A 113 18.77 3.92 -6.00
CA SER A 113 18.42 2.89 -6.99
C SER A 113 17.73 3.52 -8.20
N GLN A 114 18.14 3.11 -9.40
CA GLN A 114 17.62 3.59 -10.68
C GLN A 114 16.57 2.65 -11.30
N PHE A 115 16.17 1.60 -10.58
CA PHE A 115 15.17 0.66 -11.06
C PHE A 115 13.88 1.41 -11.42
N ALA A 116 13.37 1.25 -12.64
CA ALA A 116 12.08 1.82 -13.04
C ALA A 116 11.05 0.69 -13.08
N THR A 117 9.92 0.86 -12.36
CA THR A 117 8.82 -0.10 -12.51
C THR A 117 8.26 0.03 -13.92
N PRO A 118 8.25 -1.02 -14.75
CA PRO A 118 7.72 -0.93 -16.11
C PRO A 118 6.26 -0.50 -16.13
N TRP A 119 5.80 0.08 -17.24
CA TRP A 119 4.38 0.38 -17.43
C TRP A 119 3.57 -0.93 -17.43
N HIS A 120 2.52 -0.97 -16.62
CA HIS A 120 1.57 -2.08 -16.52
C HIS A 120 0.22 -1.61 -15.99
N GLN A 121 -0.78 -2.47 -16.09
CA GLN A 121 -2.03 -2.40 -15.33
C GLN A 121 -2.03 -3.57 -14.36
N ASP A 122 -2.57 -3.38 -13.16
CA ASP A 122 -2.58 -4.41 -12.13
C ASP A 122 -3.67 -5.48 -12.36
N GLU A 123 -4.83 -5.08 -12.88
CA GLU A 123 -6.00 -5.95 -13.11
C GLU A 123 -5.68 -7.30 -13.79
N PRO A 124 -4.89 -7.37 -14.88
CA PRO A 124 -4.63 -8.62 -15.58
C PRO A 124 -3.87 -9.67 -14.74
N TYR A 125 -3.26 -9.27 -13.62
CA TYR A 125 -2.54 -10.19 -12.73
C TYR A 125 -3.43 -10.82 -11.65
N TRP A 126 -4.67 -10.36 -11.50
CA TRP A 126 -5.55 -10.76 -10.42
C TRP A 126 -6.56 -11.83 -10.84
N SER A 127 -6.67 -12.89 -10.04
CA SER A 127 -7.71 -13.93 -10.18
C SER A 127 -9.01 -13.55 -9.46
N VAL A 128 -9.37 -12.27 -9.47
CA VAL A 128 -10.62 -11.74 -8.90
C VAL A 128 -11.30 -10.82 -9.90
N SER A 129 -12.62 -10.74 -9.84
CA SER A 129 -13.44 -9.81 -10.64
C SER A 129 -14.12 -8.79 -9.72
N GLY A 130 -14.20 -7.54 -10.16
CA GLY A 130 -14.87 -6.45 -9.44
C GLY A 130 -14.27 -5.08 -9.79
N TYR A 131 -14.96 -4.01 -9.38
CA TYR A 131 -14.45 -2.62 -9.34
C TYR A 131 -14.66 -2.08 -7.92
#